data_AF-A0A968BWA7-F1
#
_entry.id   AF-A0A968BWA7-F1
#
_cell.length_a   1.000
_cell.length_b   1.000
_cell.length_c   1.000
_cell.angle_alpha   90.00
_cell.angle_beta   90.00
_cell.angle_gamma   90.00
#
_symmetry.space_group_name_H-M   'P 1'
#
loop_
_entity.id
_entity.type
_entity.pdbx_description
1 polymer ?
#
loop_
_entity_poly.entity_id
_entity_poly.type
_entity_poly.pdbx_seq_one_letter_code
_entity_poly.pdbx_strand_id
1 'polypeptide(L)' 'MQQTAPVTRITDFMKQQMAGFNPQGAIRALIMPVLGVLAFLLLWQLAAQNVTTSLGSLPGPAGVWEQAGNLWA' A
#
# COMPACT_ATOMS: atom_id res chain seq x y z
N MET A 1 22.94 -33.30 37.29
CA MET A 1 22.33 -33.07 35.97
C MET A 1 21.41 -31.86 36.10
N GLN A 2 21.85 -30.65 35.70
CA GLN A 2 21.01 -29.45 35.67
C GLN A 2 21.03 -28.93 34.25
N GLN A 3 20.06 -29.36 33.45
CA GLN A 3 19.83 -28.83 32.12
C GLN A 3 18.82 -27.68 32.29
N THR A 4 19.32 -26.46 32.43
CA THR A 4 18.48 -25.26 32.49
C THR A 4 18.05 -24.91 31.07
N ALA A 5 16.76 -25.11 30.76
CA ALA A 5 16.21 -24.67 29.48
C ALA A 5 16.46 -23.16 29.26
N PRO A 6 16.74 -22.71 28.03
CA PRO A 6 16.95 -21.29 27.77
C PRO A 6 15.63 -20.53 27.99
N VAL A 7 15.56 -19.73 29.04
CA VAL A 7 14.47 -18.76 29.23
C VAL A 7 14.74 -17.59 28.29
N THR A 8 14.14 -17.62 27.10
CA THR A 8 14.22 -16.52 26.14
C THR A 8 13.61 -15.27 26.77
N ARG A 9 14.42 -14.22 26.98
CA ARG A 9 13.93 -12.98 27.59
C ARG A 9 13.02 -12.27 26.57
N ILE A 10 11.95 -11.65 27.05
CA ILE A 10 11.03 -10.84 26.21
C ILE A 10 11.79 -9.76 25.43
N THR A 11 12.89 -9.26 26.01
CA THR A 11 13.80 -8.31 25.35
C THR A 11 14.49 -8.88 24.11
N ASP A 12 14.83 -10.17 24.13
CA ASP A 12 15.54 -10.84 23.03
C ASP A 12 14.57 -11.19 21.90
N PHE A 13 13.34 -11.59 22.26
CA PHE A 13 12.24 -11.81 21.33
C PHE A 13 11.91 -10.54 20.51
N MET A 14 11.78 -9.39 21.16
CA MET A 14 11.50 -8.12 20.45
C MET A 14 12.63 -7.70 19.50
N LYS A 15 13.89 -7.84 19.93
CA LYS A 15 15.04 -7.56 19.05
C LYS A 15 15.07 -8.50 17.85
N GLN A 16 14.78 -9.78 18.06
CA GLN A 16 14.76 -10.78 16.99
C GLN A 16 13.62 -10.53 15.99
N GLN A 17 12.47 -10.06 16.45
CA GLN A 17 11.35 -9.71 15.59
C GLN A 17 11.61 -8.44 14.76
N MET A 18 12.37 -7.47 15.27
CA MET A 18 12.76 -6.25 14.54
C MET A 18 13.99 -6.45 13.64
N ALA A 19 14.84 -7.44 13.89
CA ALA A 19 16.03 -7.74 13.09
C ALA A 19 15.73 -8.27 11.68
N GLY A 20 14.48 -8.65 11.39
CA GLY A 20 14.05 -9.20 10.09
C GLY A 20 13.71 -8.16 9.01
N PHE A 21 13.75 -6.86 9.31
CA PHE A 21 13.42 -5.83 8.33
C PHE A 21 14.59 -5.56 7.37
N ASN A 22 14.42 -5.94 6.10
CA ASN A 22 15.36 -5.67 5.01
C ASN A 22 14.80 -4.57 4.08
N PRO A 23 15.22 -3.30 4.20
CA PRO A 23 14.66 -2.20 3.41
C PRO A 23 14.90 -2.37 1.91
N GLN A 24 16.04 -2.94 1.50
CA GLN A 24 16.31 -3.23 0.08
C GLN A 24 15.37 -4.31 -0.47
N GLY A 25 15.04 -5.32 0.35
CA GLY A 25 14.04 -6.32 0.01
C GLY A 25 12.63 -5.73 -0.11
N ALA A 26 12.24 -4.86 0.81
CA ALA A 26 10.95 -4.19 0.81
C ALA A 26 10.77 -3.30 -0.44
N ILE A 27 11.78 -2.50 -0.80
CA ILE A 27 11.74 -1.65 -2.02
C ILE A 27 11.55 -2.53 -3.26
N ARG A 28 12.30 -3.63 -3.38
CA ARG A 28 12.17 -4.57 -4.52
C ARG A 28 10.78 -5.19 -4.59
N ALA A 29 10.21 -5.57 -3.45
CA ALA A 29 8.87 -6.14 -3.37
C ALA A 29 7.76 -5.15 -3.75
N LEU A 30 7.99 -3.85 -3.56
CA LEU A 30 7.00 -2.80 -3.85
C LEU A 30 7.01 -2.31 -5.30
N ILE A 31 8.09 -2.51 -6.06
CA ILE A 31 8.19 -2.03 -7.45
C ILE A 31 7.04 -2.58 -8.31
N MET A 32 6.80 -3.89 -8.29
CA MET A 32 5.78 -4.50 -9.14
C MET A 32 4.35 -4.04 -8.77
N PRO A 33 3.94 -4.02 -7.48
CA PRO A 33 2.67 -3.44 -7.07
C PRO A 33 2.51 -1.96 -7.46
N VAL A 34 3.53 -1.14 -7.24
CA VAL A 34 3.47 0.31 -7.54
C VAL A 34 3.31 0.53 -9.03
N LEU A 35 4.06 -0.18 -9.87
CA LEU A 35 3.91 -0.10 -11.33
C LEU A 35 2.50 -0.52 -11.77
N GLY A 36 1.93 -1.56 -11.17
CA GLY A 36 0.55 -1.99 -11.44
C GLY A 36 -0.47 -0.90 -11.11
N VAL A 37 -0.35 -0.26 -9.95
CA VAL A 37 -1.22 0.84 -9.54
C VAL A 37 -1.07 2.03 -10.49
N LEU A 38 0.16 2.41 -10.85
CA LEU A 38 0.39 3.52 -11.78
C LEU A 38 -0.19 3.24 -13.17
N ALA A 39 -0.02 2.02 -13.69
CA ALA A 39 -0.60 1.60 -14.96
C ALA A 39 -2.14 1.64 -14.90
N PHE A 40 -2.73 1.14 -13.81
CA PHE A 40 -4.17 1.20 -13.59
C PHE A 40 -4.69 2.64 -13.55
N LEU A 41 -4.02 3.54 -12.80
CA LEU A 41 -4.42 4.95 -12.70
C LEU A 41 -4.34 5.66 -14.05
N LEU A 42 -3.31 5.38 -14.86
CA LEU A 42 -3.19 5.92 -16.22
C LEU A 42 -4.33 5.44 -17.11
N LEU A 43 -4.59 4.12 -17.14
CA LEU A 43 -5.67 3.55 -17.94
C LEU A 43 -7.03 4.09 -17.49
N TRP A 44 -7.26 4.20 -16.19
CA TRP A 44 -8.49 4.78 -15.65
C TRP A 44 -8.65 6.25 -16.05
N GLN A 45 -7.60 7.07 -15.95
CA GLN A 45 -7.64 8.47 -16.37
C GLN A 45 -8.05 8.63 -17.85
N LEU A 46 -7.53 7.78 -18.73
CA LEU A 46 -7.86 7.79 -20.16
C LEU A 46 -9.26 7.26 -20.42
N ALA A 47 -9.65 6.17 -19.76
CA ALA A 47 -10.95 5.54 -19.95
C ALA A 47 -12.11 6.38 -19.40
N ALA A 48 -11.92 7.07 -18.26
CA ALA A 48 -12.97 7.80 -17.56
C ALA A 48 -13.62 8.90 -18.43
N GLN A 49 -12.81 9.62 -19.22
CA GLN A 49 -13.29 10.68 -20.11
C GLN A 49 -14.20 10.16 -21.24
N ASN A 50 -14.16 8.86 -21.54
CA ASN A 50 -14.98 8.23 -22.58
C ASN A 50 -16.32 7.69 -22.07
N VAL A 51 -16.59 7.79 -20.75
CA VAL A 51 -17.83 7.27 -20.14
C VAL A 51 -18.73 8.43 -19.74
N THR A 52 -19.82 8.61 -20.49
CA THR A 52 -20.87 9.59 -20.19
C THR A 52 -22.02 8.92 -19.46
N THR A 53 -22.39 9.48 -18.30
CA THR A 53 -23.53 9.04 -17.49
C THR A 53 -24.61 10.11 -17.47
N SER A 54 -25.77 9.80 -16.89
CA SER A 54 -26.87 10.75 -16.69
C SER A 54 -26.49 11.96 -15.83
N LEU A 55 -25.46 11.82 -14.98
CA LEU A 55 -24.95 12.87 -14.10
C LEU A 55 -23.77 13.64 -14.70
N GLY A 56 -23.38 13.32 -15.94
CA GLY A 56 -22.19 13.85 -16.60
C GLY A 56 -21.11 12.79 -16.83
N SER A 57 -19.90 13.22 -17.15
CA SER A 57 -18.77 12.33 -17.40
C SER A 57 -18.25 11.69 -16.11
N LEU A 58 -17.81 10.44 -16.20
CA LEU A 58 -17.17 9.73 -15.09
C LEU A 58 -15.86 10.44 -14.70
N PRO A 59 -15.63 10.79 -13.41
CA PRO A 59 -14.39 11.42 -13.00
C PRO A 59 -13.22 10.45 -13.04
N GLY A 60 -12.05 10.96 -13.47
CA GLY A 60 -10.78 10.25 -13.33
C GLY A 60 -10.27 10.26 -11.88
N PRO A 61 -9.14 9.58 -11.60
CA PRO A 61 -8.59 9.41 -10.25
C PRO A 61 -8.38 10.72 -9.47
N ALA A 62 -7.87 11.76 -10.13
CA ALA A 62 -7.65 13.06 -9.49
C ALA A 62 -8.98 13.74 -9.08
N GLY A 63 -10.01 13.62 -9.93
CA GLY A 63 -11.33 14.16 -9.63
C GLY A 63 -12.02 13.44 -8.47
N VAL A 64 -11.83 12.12 -8.35
CA VAL A 64 -12.31 11.35 -7.19
C VAL A 64 -11.57 11.76 -5.92
N TRP A 65 -10.26 12.02 -5.98
CA TRP A 65 -9.49 12.48 -4.82
C TRP A 65 -9.99 13.82 -4.29
N GLU A 66 -10.27 14.78 -5.18
CA GLU A 66 -10.84 16.08 -4.82
C GLU A 66 -12.24 15.93 -4.22
N GLN A 67 -13.12 15.16 -4.87
CA GLN A 67 -14.48 14.91 -4.37
C GLN A 67 -14.48 14.18 -3.03
N ALA A 68 -13.55 13.25 -2.80
CA ALA A 68 -13.42 12.54 -1.53
C ALA A 68 -13.09 13.50 -0.37
N GLY A 69 -12.26 14.52 -0.62
CA GLY A 69 -11.96 15.57 0.36
C GLY A 69 -13.22 16.31 0.82
N ASN A 70 -14.16 16.56 -0.10
CA ASN A 70 -15.42 17.25 0.19
C ASN A 70 -16.40 16.43 1.04
N LEU A 71 -16.20 15.12 1.20
CA LEU A 71 -17.07 14.27 2.02
C LEU A 71 -16.71 14.31 3.51
N TRP A 72 -15.48 14.72 3.84
CA TRP A 72 -14.97 14.71 5.23
C TRP A 72 -14.72 16.10 5.79
N ALA A 73 -14.83 17.14 4.97
CA ALA A 73 -14.67 18.54 5.35
C ALA A 73 -15.91 19.10 6.07
#